data_AF-A0A942TUV5-F1
#
_entry.id   AF-A0A942TUV5-F1
#
_cell.length_a   1.000
_cell.length_b   1.000
_cell.length_c   1.000
_cell.angle_alpha   90.00
_cell.angle_beta   90.00
_cell.angle_gamma   90.00
#
_symmetry.space_group_name_H-M   'P 1'
#
loop_
_entity.id
_entity.type
_entity.pdbx_description
1 polymer ?
#
loop_
_entity_poly.entity_id
_entity_poly.type
_entity_poly.pdbx_seq_one_letter_code
_entity_poly.pdbx_strand_id
1 'polypeptide(L)'
;MRNLVFVYGTLRRSERNHHLLYGATRIAEQAWTNGALFNTESGYPILKNTADRDVVYGELYEVSESQLARLDELEGYYGEGKNNFYDRVVNTIFTDKEIYHAFVYVMTEQQTDLLHGKVENEDWKVQHFIKQNHFLYFAYGSCMDHERFKIAGADHYFQKLVGRGVLAGYTLGFTVQLPDGGRADIIEMGGVVEGKAYEIIPDAIPYLFQREGVGGRLYRPAIIEIKINGALKEALTFIVVKKEEELAPPDHYSEEILRGGEGTLSPEYLKKIKEKIEILKGKETIV
;
A
#
# COMPACT_ATOMS: atom_id res chain seq x y z
N MET A 1 18.53 -22.89 -0.56
CA MET A 1 17.85 -22.09 0.49
C MET A 1 16.94 -21.09 -0.21
N ARG A 2 15.87 -20.63 0.43
CA ARG A 2 15.04 -19.55 -0.12
C ARG A 2 15.63 -18.23 0.32
N ASN A 3 15.96 -17.35 -0.62
CA ASN A 3 16.45 -16.01 -0.29
C ASN A 3 15.27 -15.04 -0.37
N LEU A 4 14.81 -14.57 0.78
CA LEU A 4 13.81 -13.51 0.84
C LEU A 4 14.52 -12.16 0.88
N VAL A 5 14.06 -11.22 0.06
CA VAL A 5 14.59 -9.86 0.00
C VAL A 5 13.43 -8.87 0.10
N PHE A 6 13.52 -7.95 1.05
CA PHE A 6 12.59 -6.84 1.17
C PHE A 6 13.16 -5.62 0.44
N VAL A 7 12.34 -5.04 -0.45
CA VAL A 7 12.72 -3.91 -1.30
C VAL A 7 11.80 -2.72 -1.05
N TYR A 8 12.37 -1.55 -0.83
CA TYR A 8 11.65 -0.35 -0.39
C TYR A 8 11.84 0.86 -1.33
N GLY A 9 12.66 0.73 -2.38
CA GLY A 9 13.04 1.82 -3.26
C GLY A 9 13.04 1.40 -4.73
N THR A 10 14.14 1.68 -5.43
CA THR A 10 14.26 1.54 -6.90
C THR A 10 14.09 0.12 -7.44
N LEU A 11 14.09 -0.90 -6.57
CA LEU A 11 13.85 -2.30 -6.90
C LEU A 11 12.37 -2.71 -6.86
N ARG A 12 11.48 -1.88 -6.28
CA ARG A 12 10.04 -2.15 -6.22
C ARG A 12 9.43 -2.29 -7.60
N ARG A 13 8.29 -2.96 -7.70
CA ARG A 13 7.55 -3.14 -8.95
C ARG A 13 7.40 -1.81 -9.70
N SER A 14 7.59 -1.82 -11.02
CA SER A 14 7.54 -0.65 -11.91
C SER A 14 8.62 0.42 -11.70
N GLU A 15 9.56 0.22 -10.77
CA GLU A 15 10.72 1.12 -10.60
C GLU A 15 11.89 0.74 -11.51
N ARG A 16 12.82 1.67 -11.70
CA ARG A 16 13.91 1.57 -12.70
C ARG A 16 14.80 0.32 -12.57
N ASN A 17 15.01 -0.19 -11.36
CA ASN A 17 15.86 -1.36 -11.12
C ASN A 17 15.06 -2.67 -10.94
N HIS A 18 13.73 -2.63 -11.08
CA HIS A 18 12.88 -3.83 -10.90
C HIS A 18 13.22 -4.96 -11.87
N HIS A 19 13.86 -4.65 -13.01
CA HIS A 19 14.29 -5.64 -13.99
C HIS A 19 15.23 -6.72 -13.41
N LEU A 20 15.94 -6.43 -12.31
CA LEU A 20 16.77 -7.41 -11.59
C LEU A 20 15.95 -8.49 -10.88
N LEU A 21 14.68 -8.20 -10.58
CA LEU A 21 13.72 -9.11 -9.95
C LEU A 21 12.80 -9.80 -10.96
N TYR A 22 13.02 -9.65 -12.27
CA TYR A 22 12.23 -10.39 -13.26
C TYR A 22 12.36 -11.91 -13.04
N GLY A 23 11.21 -12.58 -12.96
CA GLY A 23 11.11 -14.00 -12.64
C GLY A 23 11.17 -14.34 -11.14
N ALA A 24 11.43 -13.36 -10.25
CA ALA A 24 11.29 -13.56 -8.81
C ALA A 24 9.81 -13.67 -8.42
N THR A 25 9.52 -14.45 -7.38
CA THR A 25 8.17 -14.58 -6.84
C THR A 25 7.92 -13.44 -5.86
N ARG A 26 6.91 -12.61 -6.12
CA ARG A 26 6.44 -11.60 -5.14
C ARG A 26 5.63 -12.30 -4.05
N ILE A 27 6.16 -12.32 -2.83
CA ILE A 27 5.54 -12.96 -1.66
C ILE A 27 4.47 -12.04 -1.06
N ALA A 28 4.80 -10.75 -0.95
CA ALA A 28 3.89 -9.70 -0.50
C ALA A 28 4.11 -8.41 -1.28
N GLU A 29 3.01 -7.82 -1.75
CA GLU A 29 2.95 -6.48 -2.33
C GLU A 29 2.96 -5.40 -1.24
N GLN A 30 2.35 -5.71 -0.09
CA GLN A 30 2.27 -4.83 1.07
C GLN A 30 3.08 -5.43 2.21
N ALA A 31 4.31 -4.97 2.36
CA ALA A 31 5.21 -5.37 3.42
C ALA A 31 5.80 -4.14 4.12
N TRP A 32 6.23 -4.31 5.37
CA TRP A 32 6.95 -3.26 6.08
C TRP A 32 7.96 -3.80 7.09
N THR A 33 8.94 -2.97 7.42
CA THR A 33 9.95 -3.21 8.47
C THR A 33 10.08 -1.95 9.33
N ASN A 34 10.63 -2.09 10.53
CA ASN A 34 11.02 -0.93 11.34
C ASN A 34 12.29 -0.27 10.77
N GLY A 35 12.34 1.05 10.84
CA GLY A 35 13.45 1.86 10.35
C GLY A 35 12.96 3.22 9.83
N ALA A 36 13.90 4.08 9.45
CA ALA A 36 13.59 5.37 8.85
C ALA A 36 14.12 5.42 7.41
N LEU A 37 13.27 5.90 6.49
CA LEU A 37 13.60 6.05 5.08
C LEU A 37 13.95 7.50 4.76
N PHE A 38 15.07 7.71 4.08
CA PHE A 38 15.58 9.05 3.72
C PHE A 38 15.76 9.17 2.21
N ASN A 39 15.56 10.38 1.68
CA ASN A 39 15.95 10.66 0.30
C ASN A 39 17.47 10.84 0.19
N THR A 40 17.97 10.73 -1.03
CA THR A 40 19.32 11.17 -1.40
C THR A 40 19.23 12.16 -2.55
N GLU A 41 20.24 13.01 -2.72
CA GLU A 41 20.34 13.92 -3.88
C GLU A 41 20.41 13.16 -5.21
N SER A 42 20.91 11.92 -5.17
CA SER A 42 21.04 11.02 -6.32
C SER A 42 19.74 10.31 -6.71
N GLY A 43 18.63 10.60 -6.05
CA GLY A 43 17.31 10.09 -6.44
C GLY A 43 17.13 8.58 -6.19
N TYR A 44 17.65 8.07 -5.08
CA TYR A 44 17.29 6.76 -4.52
C TYR A 44 17.12 6.88 -2.99
N PRO A 45 16.29 6.04 -2.36
CA PRO A 45 16.12 6.08 -0.92
C PRO A 45 17.19 5.28 -0.18
N ILE A 46 17.46 5.68 1.06
CA ILE A 46 18.33 4.96 2.01
C ILE A 46 17.50 4.59 3.24
N LEU A 47 17.51 3.30 3.61
CA LEU A 47 16.94 2.83 4.87
C LEU A 47 18.00 2.87 5.97
N LYS A 48 17.74 3.63 7.03
CA LYS A 48 18.54 3.63 8.26
C LYS A 48 17.80 2.85 9.34
N ASN A 49 18.46 1.84 9.92
CA ASN A 49 17.91 1.14 11.09
C ASN A 49 17.84 2.12 12.27
N THR A 50 16.69 2.20 12.92
CA THR A 50 16.44 3.09 14.07
C THR A 50 15.86 2.31 15.24
N ALA A 51 16.15 2.74 16.46
CA ALA A 51 15.43 2.27 17.65
C ALA A 51 14.00 2.85 17.73
N ASP A 52 13.70 3.90 16.96
CA ASP A 52 12.40 4.54 16.87
C ASP A 52 11.35 3.63 16.22
N ARG A 53 10.07 3.93 16.48
CA ARG A 53 8.90 3.23 15.91
C ARG A 53 8.55 3.70 14.48
N ASP A 54 9.55 4.18 13.74
CA ASP A 54 9.38 4.51 12.34
C ASP A 54 9.25 3.22 11.52
N VAL A 55 8.50 3.31 10.43
CA VAL A 55 8.20 2.19 9.54
C VAL A 55 8.77 2.51 8.17
N VAL A 56 9.10 1.48 7.40
CA VAL A 56 9.42 1.59 5.98
C VAL A 56 8.53 0.62 5.21
N TYR A 57 7.76 1.14 4.26
CA TYR A 57 6.89 0.35 3.39
C TYR A 57 7.63 -0.10 2.13
N GLY A 58 7.33 -1.33 1.71
CA GLY A 58 7.98 -1.96 0.56
C GLY A 58 7.29 -3.25 0.14
N GLU A 59 8.04 -4.07 -0.59
CA GLU A 59 7.59 -5.32 -1.18
C GLU A 59 8.54 -6.45 -0.76
N LEU A 60 8.04 -7.68 -0.69
CA LEU A 60 8.82 -8.86 -0.32
C LEU A 60 8.90 -9.84 -1.49
N TYR A 61 10.12 -10.24 -1.86
CA TYR A 61 10.38 -11.16 -2.96
C TYR A 61 11.18 -12.38 -2.52
N GLU A 62 10.87 -13.53 -3.10
CA GLU A 62 11.74 -14.70 -3.11
C GLU A 62 12.61 -14.67 -4.37
N VAL A 63 13.93 -14.69 -4.16
CA VAL A 63 14.94 -14.57 -5.22
C VAL A 63 15.86 -15.79 -5.25
N SER A 64 16.40 -16.10 -6.43
CA SER A 64 17.48 -17.07 -6.58
C SER A 64 18.83 -16.50 -6.11
N GLU A 65 19.80 -17.38 -5.85
CA GLU A 65 21.19 -16.97 -5.58
C GLU A 65 21.76 -16.03 -6.64
N SER A 66 21.47 -16.29 -7.92
CA SER A 66 21.93 -15.46 -9.04
C SER A 66 21.28 -14.08 -9.09
N GLN A 67 20.05 -13.95 -8.60
CA GLN A 67 19.39 -12.65 -8.46
C GLN A 67 19.98 -11.92 -7.26
N LEU A 68 20.13 -12.60 -6.13
CA LEU A 68 20.72 -12.02 -4.92
C LEU A 68 22.12 -11.44 -5.19
N ALA A 69 22.98 -12.16 -5.91
CA ALA A 69 24.32 -11.67 -6.27
C ALA A 69 24.29 -10.41 -7.17
N ARG A 70 23.29 -10.28 -8.06
CA ARG A 70 23.10 -9.06 -8.88
C ARG A 70 22.58 -7.89 -8.05
N LEU A 71 21.76 -8.17 -7.04
CA LEU A 71 21.34 -7.15 -6.09
C LEU A 71 22.53 -6.68 -5.25
N ASP A 72 23.38 -7.61 -4.80
CA ASP A 72 24.62 -7.28 -4.08
C ASP A 72 25.53 -6.37 -4.91
N GLU A 73 25.69 -6.65 -6.20
CA GLU A 73 26.45 -5.79 -7.12
C GLU A 73 25.84 -4.39 -7.25
N LEU A 74 24.53 -4.28 -7.45
CA LEU A 74 23.83 -3.00 -7.55
C LEU A 74 23.98 -2.16 -6.27
N GLU A 75 23.78 -2.80 -5.12
CA GLU A 75 23.76 -2.16 -3.81
C GLU A 75 25.17 -1.99 -3.21
N GLY A 76 26.21 -2.42 -3.94
CA GLY A 76 27.61 -2.31 -3.52
C GLY A 76 27.94 -3.11 -2.27
N TYR A 77 27.33 -4.28 -2.10
CA TYR A 77 27.59 -5.20 -1.00
C TYR A 77 28.59 -6.28 -1.41
N TYR A 78 29.73 -6.35 -0.71
CA TYR A 78 30.83 -7.28 -0.99
C TYR A 78 31.01 -8.35 0.10
N GLY A 79 30.08 -8.43 1.05
CA GLY A 79 30.11 -9.34 2.19
C GLY A 79 30.21 -8.63 3.54
N GLU A 80 30.01 -9.39 4.61
CA GLU A 80 30.05 -8.90 5.99
C GLU A 80 31.44 -8.34 6.35
N GLY A 81 31.46 -7.17 7.00
CA GLY A 81 32.68 -6.48 7.43
C GLY A 81 33.56 -5.94 6.29
N LYS A 82 33.04 -5.89 5.06
CA LYS A 82 33.72 -5.28 3.92
C LYS A 82 33.34 -3.80 3.79
N ASN A 83 34.07 -3.09 2.94
CA ASN A 83 33.75 -1.71 2.60
C ASN A 83 32.55 -1.66 1.65
N ASN A 84 31.35 -1.80 2.21
CA ASN A 84 30.10 -1.86 1.47
C ASN A 84 29.52 -0.45 1.26
N PHE A 85 28.79 -0.27 0.16
CA PHE A 85 27.92 0.89 0.02
C PHE A 85 26.70 0.72 0.93
N TYR A 86 25.94 -0.36 0.78
CA TYR A 86 24.94 -0.79 1.78
C TYR A 86 25.34 -2.08 2.47
N ASP A 87 25.03 -2.20 3.76
CA ASP A 87 25.10 -3.49 4.45
C ASP A 87 23.83 -4.29 4.19
N ARG A 88 23.98 -5.59 3.95
CA ARG A 88 22.86 -6.53 3.85
C ARG A 88 22.65 -7.22 5.19
N VAL A 89 21.57 -6.88 5.87
CA VAL A 89 21.19 -7.44 7.17
C VAL A 89 19.91 -8.27 7.05
N VAL A 90 19.60 -9.07 8.07
CA VAL A 90 18.32 -9.76 8.17
C VAL A 90 17.41 -8.97 9.13
N ASN A 91 16.30 -8.47 8.61
CA ASN A 91 15.27 -7.80 9.43
C ASN A 91 13.98 -8.61 9.46
N THR A 92 13.15 -8.32 10.47
CA THR A 92 11.77 -8.80 10.55
C THR A 92 10.89 -7.99 9.61
N ILE A 93 10.19 -8.69 8.72
CA ILE A 93 9.26 -8.11 7.73
C ILE A 93 7.84 -8.51 8.12
N PHE A 94 6.99 -7.52 8.30
CA PHE A 94 5.58 -7.69 8.58
C PHE A 94 4.78 -7.62 7.27
N THR A 95 3.75 -8.46 7.17
CA THR A 95 2.79 -8.49 6.06
C THR A 95 1.40 -8.76 6.62
N ASP A 96 0.38 -8.66 5.78
CA ASP A 96 -0.99 -9.04 6.18
C ASP A 96 -1.15 -10.56 6.41
N LYS A 97 -0.25 -11.39 5.87
CA LYS A 97 -0.32 -12.86 5.92
C LYS A 97 0.41 -13.42 7.13
N GLU A 98 1.71 -13.16 7.17
CA GLU A 98 2.63 -13.69 8.19
C GLU A 98 3.86 -12.79 8.35
N ILE A 99 4.67 -13.10 9.36
CA ILE A 99 5.93 -12.42 9.63
C ILE A 99 7.06 -13.21 8.98
N TYR A 100 7.93 -12.53 8.24
CA TYR A 100 9.10 -13.11 7.58
C TYR A 100 10.40 -12.55 8.15
N HIS A 101 11.50 -13.27 7.91
CA HIS A 101 12.86 -12.74 8.04
C HIS A 101 13.47 -12.68 6.65
N ALA A 102 13.92 -11.48 6.25
CA ALA A 102 14.41 -11.25 4.89
C ALA A 102 15.66 -10.38 4.90
N PHE A 103 16.46 -10.52 3.84
CA PHE A 103 17.56 -9.61 3.57
C PHE A 103 17.04 -8.21 3.26
N VAL A 104 17.68 -7.22 3.85
CA VAL A 104 17.42 -5.79 3.66
C VAL A 104 18.76 -5.10 3.50
N TYR A 105 18.89 -4.29 2.44
CA TYR A 105 20.03 -3.39 2.27
C TYR A 105 19.79 -2.16 3.13
N VAL A 106 20.73 -1.83 4.00
CA VAL A 106 20.60 -0.73 4.97
C VAL A 106 21.85 0.14 4.93
N MET A 107 21.66 1.38 5.38
CA MET A 107 22.71 2.38 5.45
C MET A 107 23.90 1.90 6.29
N THR A 108 25.12 2.13 5.81
CA THR A 108 26.36 2.02 6.58
C THR A 108 26.66 3.33 7.32
N GLU A 109 27.49 3.30 8.36
CA GLU A 109 27.87 4.53 9.10
C GLU A 109 28.57 5.59 8.22
N GLN A 110 29.15 5.18 7.09
CA GLN A 110 29.85 6.06 6.14
C GLN A 110 28.92 6.94 5.30
N GLN A 111 27.61 6.68 5.32
CA GLN A 111 26.63 7.31 4.42
C GLN A 111 25.79 8.42 5.08
N THR A 112 26.13 8.88 6.28
CA THR A 112 25.34 9.92 6.98
C THR A 112 25.19 11.21 6.17
N ASP A 113 26.20 11.54 5.38
CA ASP A 113 26.23 12.76 4.57
C ASP A 113 25.34 12.67 3.33
N LEU A 114 24.86 11.47 2.98
CA LEU A 114 23.95 11.26 1.84
C LEU A 114 22.48 11.52 2.18
N LEU A 115 22.15 11.65 3.46
CA LEU A 115 20.77 11.74 3.93
C LEU A 115 20.20 13.13 3.67
N HIS A 116 19.16 13.19 2.82
CA HIS A 116 18.47 14.42 2.46
C HIS A 116 16.99 14.36 2.84
N GLY A 117 16.67 14.67 4.10
CA GLY A 117 15.29 14.66 4.60
C GLY A 117 14.63 13.27 4.61
N LYS A 118 13.61 13.11 5.45
CA LYS A 118 12.84 11.86 5.49
C LYS A 118 11.96 11.72 4.24
N VAL A 119 11.75 10.49 3.80
CA VAL A 119 10.74 10.18 2.79
C VAL A 119 9.35 10.39 3.39
N GLU A 120 8.51 11.14 2.68
CA GLU A 120 7.13 11.41 3.12
C GLU A 120 6.28 10.12 3.14
N ASN A 121 5.44 9.97 4.16
CA ASN A 121 4.56 8.81 4.37
C ASN A 121 5.29 7.46 4.44
N GLU A 122 6.59 7.47 4.74
CA GLU A 122 7.40 6.27 4.91
C GLU A 122 7.46 5.33 3.68
N ASP A 123 7.01 5.83 2.51
CA ASP A 123 6.88 5.06 1.28
C ASP A 123 7.44 5.87 0.10
N TRP A 124 8.61 5.43 -0.38
CA TRP A 124 9.30 6.04 -1.52
C TRP A 124 8.40 6.15 -2.74
N LYS A 125 7.68 5.08 -3.06
CA LYS A 125 6.87 5.01 -4.28
C LYS A 125 5.70 5.97 -4.19
N VAL A 126 5.02 6.03 -3.04
CA VAL A 126 3.93 7.01 -2.82
C VAL A 126 4.44 8.44 -2.98
N GLN A 127 5.57 8.80 -2.36
CA GLN A 127 6.14 10.15 -2.41
C GLN A 127 6.30 10.66 -3.85
N HIS A 128 6.72 9.79 -4.77
CA HIS A 128 6.88 10.15 -6.19
C HIS A 128 5.60 10.01 -6.99
N PHE A 129 4.80 8.98 -6.73
CA PHE A 129 3.59 8.69 -7.49
C PHE A 129 2.57 9.83 -7.42
N ILE A 130 2.39 10.44 -6.25
CA ILE A 130 1.41 11.52 -6.03
C ILE A 130 1.86 12.88 -6.58
N LYS A 131 3.09 12.99 -7.09
CA LYS A 131 3.65 14.21 -7.71
C LYS A 131 3.47 14.24 -9.23
N GLN A 132 2.90 13.19 -9.82
CA GLN A 132 2.57 13.14 -11.24
C GLN A 132 1.45 14.12 -11.59
N ASN A 133 1.42 14.63 -12.82
CA ASN A 133 0.39 15.56 -13.28
C ASN A 133 -1.03 14.99 -13.13
N HIS A 134 -1.19 13.70 -13.43
CA HIS A 134 -2.42 12.94 -13.26
C HIS A 134 -2.07 11.52 -12.85
N PHE A 135 -2.89 10.90 -12.00
CA PHE A 135 -2.72 9.52 -11.59
C PHE A 135 -4.06 8.89 -11.21
N LEU A 136 -4.09 7.55 -11.12
CA LEU A 136 -5.30 6.84 -10.71
C LEU A 136 -5.42 6.82 -9.18
N TYR A 137 -6.63 7.03 -8.70
CA TYR A 137 -7.06 6.76 -7.32
C TYR A 137 -8.10 5.65 -7.33
N PHE A 138 -7.85 4.58 -6.59
CA PHE A 138 -8.73 3.43 -6.46
C PHE A 138 -9.51 3.51 -5.13
N ALA A 139 -10.81 3.75 -5.23
CA ALA A 139 -11.72 3.72 -4.09
C ALA A 139 -12.46 2.38 -4.02
N TYR A 140 -12.46 1.75 -2.84
CA TYR A 140 -13.11 0.46 -2.59
C TYR A 140 -14.13 0.50 -1.43
N GLY A 141 -14.24 1.64 -0.73
CA GLY A 141 -15.18 1.88 0.38
C GLY A 141 -16.06 3.10 0.12
N SER A 142 -16.36 3.90 1.16
CA SER A 142 -17.23 5.08 1.05
C SER A 142 -16.80 6.13 0.01
N CYS A 143 -15.51 6.15 -0.37
CA CYS A 143 -15.00 7.04 -1.42
C CYS A 143 -15.49 6.66 -2.83
N MET A 144 -16.20 5.54 -3.00
CA MET A 144 -16.94 5.24 -4.23
C MET A 144 -18.20 6.09 -4.39
N ASP A 145 -18.68 6.67 -3.28
CA ASP A 145 -19.85 7.54 -3.23
C ASP A 145 -19.48 9.02 -3.25
N HIS A 146 -20.32 9.80 -3.92
CA HIS A 146 -20.01 11.18 -4.26
C HIS A 146 -20.60 12.22 -3.30
N GLU A 147 -21.49 11.84 -2.38
CA GLU A 147 -22.14 12.79 -1.47
C GLU A 147 -21.14 13.49 -0.56
N ARG A 148 -20.22 12.74 0.04
CA ARG A 148 -19.19 13.29 0.93
C ARG A 148 -18.15 14.14 0.19
N PHE A 149 -17.93 13.90 -1.10
CA PHE A 149 -17.10 14.80 -1.90
C PHE A 149 -17.79 16.15 -2.08
N LYS A 150 -19.09 16.16 -2.38
CA LYS A 150 -19.88 17.39 -2.55
C LYS A 150 -20.00 18.20 -1.26
N ILE A 151 -20.30 17.54 -0.14
CA ILE A 151 -20.40 18.20 1.18
C ILE A 151 -19.09 18.90 1.53
N ALA A 152 -17.96 18.30 1.17
CA ALA A 152 -16.63 18.88 1.41
C ALA A 152 -16.17 19.88 0.33
N GLY A 153 -16.97 20.12 -0.73
CA GLY A 153 -16.56 20.94 -1.87
C GLY A 153 -15.35 20.40 -2.61
N ALA A 154 -15.14 19.08 -2.59
CA ALA A 154 -14.02 18.38 -3.18
C ALA A 154 -14.41 17.53 -4.41
N ASP A 155 -15.68 17.57 -4.80
CA ASP A 155 -16.23 16.74 -5.88
C ASP A 155 -15.62 17.05 -7.26
N HIS A 156 -15.15 18.27 -7.49
CA HIS A 156 -14.46 18.65 -8.72
C HIS A 156 -13.21 17.82 -8.99
N TYR A 157 -12.56 17.28 -7.96
CA TYR A 157 -11.41 16.37 -8.12
C TYR A 157 -11.79 14.97 -8.61
N PHE A 158 -13.04 14.53 -8.42
CA PHE A 158 -13.47 13.15 -8.66
C PHE A 158 -14.47 13.01 -9.81
N GLN A 159 -14.46 13.96 -10.76
CA GLN A 159 -15.36 13.96 -11.91
C GLN A 159 -14.94 12.97 -13.01
N LYS A 160 -13.63 12.66 -13.12
CA LYS A 160 -13.11 11.76 -14.16
C LYS A 160 -13.06 10.32 -13.69
N LEU A 161 -14.23 9.67 -13.65
CA LEU A 161 -14.33 8.22 -13.44
C LEU A 161 -13.81 7.46 -14.66
N VAL A 162 -12.73 6.70 -14.48
CA VAL A 162 -12.15 5.85 -15.54
C VAL A 162 -12.93 4.54 -15.68
N GLY A 163 -13.48 4.05 -14.56
CA GLY A 163 -14.37 2.89 -14.53
C GLY A 163 -14.09 1.96 -13.36
N ARG A 164 -14.48 0.69 -13.53
CA ARG A 164 -14.25 -0.38 -12.55
C ARG A 164 -12.81 -0.85 -12.59
N GLY A 165 -12.11 -0.71 -11.46
CA GLY A 165 -10.84 -1.37 -11.20
C GLY A 165 -11.06 -2.73 -10.52
N VAL A 166 -10.23 -3.72 -10.88
CA VAL A 166 -10.22 -5.05 -10.25
C VAL A 166 -8.85 -5.28 -9.63
N LEU A 167 -8.80 -5.34 -8.31
CA LEU A 167 -7.61 -5.62 -7.51
C LEU A 167 -7.58 -7.11 -7.16
N ALA A 168 -6.65 -7.86 -7.74
CA ALA A 168 -6.50 -9.29 -7.45
C ALA A 168 -5.52 -9.51 -6.29
N GLY A 169 -5.72 -10.57 -5.50
CA GLY A 169 -4.86 -10.89 -4.36
C GLY A 169 -5.29 -10.23 -3.04
N TYR A 170 -6.41 -9.50 -3.05
CA TYR A 170 -6.93 -8.78 -1.89
C TYR A 170 -8.37 -9.16 -1.57
N THR A 171 -8.73 -9.02 -0.30
CA THR A 171 -10.08 -9.18 0.21
C THR A 171 -10.53 -7.89 0.90
N LEU A 172 -11.78 -7.50 0.68
CA LEU A 172 -12.42 -6.40 1.41
C LEU A 172 -12.68 -6.84 2.86
N GLY A 173 -12.23 -6.06 3.83
CA GLY A 173 -12.51 -6.25 5.26
C GLY A 173 -13.05 -4.99 5.92
N PHE A 174 -13.50 -5.09 7.17
CA PHE A 174 -13.91 -3.96 8.00
C PHE A 174 -13.06 -3.86 9.27
N THR A 175 -11.77 -3.52 9.11
CA THR A 175 -10.73 -3.73 10.13
C THR A 175 -10.37 -2.48 10.94
N VAL A 176 -11.09 -1.37 10.77
CA VAL A 176 -11.03 -0.22 11.67
C VAL A 176 -12.24 -0.26 12.59
N GLN A 177 -12.05 -0.26 13.90
CA GLN A 177 -13.14 -0.11 14.85
C GLN A 177 -13.25 1.35 15.31
N LEU A 178 -14.35 1.99 14.93
CA LEU A 178 -14.76 3.29 15.46
C LEU A 178 -15.96 3.10 16.41
N PRO A 179 -16.31 4.10 17.23
CA PRO A 179 -17.41 3.97 18.19
C PRO A 179 -18.77 3.58 17.58
N ASP A 180 -18.97 3.84 16.29
CA ASP A 180 -20.19 3.52 15.54
C ASP A 180 -20.05 2.30 14.62
N GLY A 181 -18.91 1.61 14.59
CA GLY A 181 -18.71 0.37 13.83
C GLY A 181 -17.47 0.35 12.94
N GLY A 182 -17.39 -0.69 12.12
CA GLY A 182 -16.29 -0.98 11.19
C GLY A 182 -16.10 0.06 10.09
N ARG A 183 -14.87 0.25 9.59
CA ARG A 183 -14.58 0.91 8.29
C ARG A 183 -13.81 0.00 7.35
N ALA A 184 -14.04 0.19 6.05
CA ALA A 184 -13.57 -0.69 4.99
C ALA A 184 -12.03 -0.66 4.84
N ASP A 185 -11.44 -1.80 4.57
CA ASP A 185 -10.01 -2.02 4.33
C ASP A 185 -9.81 -3.01 3.17
N ILE A 186 -8.62 -2.99 2.57
CA ILE A 186 -8.16 -4.05 1.68
C ILE A 186 -7.01 -4.81 2.36
N ILE A 187 -7.16 -6.14 2.41
CA ILE A 187 -6.22 -7.03 3.10
C ILE A 187 -5.59 -7.96 2.05
N GLU A 188 -4.27 -8.04 1.99
CA GLU A 188 -3.53 -8.86 1.02
C GLU A 188 -3.57 -10.37 1.37
N MET A 189 -4.77 -10.94 1.43
CA MET A 189 -5.03 -12.33 1.85
C MET A 189 -5.60 -13.20 0.71
N GLY A 190 -5.35 -12.81 -0.54
CA GLY A 190 -5.98 -13.43 -1.70
C GLY A 190 -7.38 -12.87 -1.95
N GLY A 191 -8.04 -13.39 -3.00
CA GLY A 191 -9.36 -12.93 -3.41
C GLY A 191 -9.31 -11.85 -4.48
N VAL A 192 -10.42 -11.12 -4.61
CA VAL A 192 -10.58 -10.02 -5.57
C VAL A 192 -11.39 -8.91 -4.90
N VAL A 193 -10.93 -7.67 -5.03
CA VAL A 193 -11.66 -6.46 -4.66
C VAL A 193 -11.98 -5.67 -5.92
N GLU A 194 -13.26 -5.33 -6.13
CA GLU A 194 -13.66 -4.35 -7.13
C GLU A 194 -13.84 -2.98 -6.49
N GLY A 195 -13.57 -1.93 -7.25
CA GLY A 195 -13.71 -0.55 -6.81
C GLY A 195 -13.78 0.42 -7.99
N LYS A 196 -13.94 1.71 -7.68
CA LYS A 196 -13.92 2.78 -8.68
C LYS A 196 -12.52 3.33 -8.85
N ALA A 197 -12.06 3.44 -10.09
CA ALA A 197 -10.82 4.11 -10.44
C ALA A 197 -11.14 5.51 -10.99
N TYR A 198 -10.66 6.54 -10.29
CA TYR A 198 -10.74 7.93 -10.70
C TYR A 198 -9.38 8.38 -11.23
N GLU A 199 -9.35 9.18 -12.29
CA GLU A 199 -8.15 9.95 -12.63
C GLU A 199 -8.21 11.28 -11.89
N ILE A 200 -7.21 11.54 -11.04
CA ILE A 200 -7.14 12.73 -10.19
C ILE A 200 -5.81 13.47 -10.38
N ILE A 201 -5.72 14.67 -9.83
CA ILE A 201 -4.53 15.53 -9.82
C ILE A 201 -3.99 15.69 -8.39
N PRO A 202 -2.73 16.15 -8.21
CA PRO A 202 -2.12 16.33 -6.88
C PRO A 202 -2.94 17.18 -5.91
N ASP A 203 -3.72 18.15 -6.39
CA ASP A 203 -4.55 19.04 -5.56
C ASP A 203 -5.61 18.29 -4.72
N ALA A 204 -5.95 17.05 -5.09
CA ALA A 204 -6.86 16.21 -4.33
C ALA A 204 -6.21 15.56 -3.08
N ILE A 205 -4.88 15.52 -3.01
CA ILE A 205 -4.13 14.81 -1.97
C ILE A 205 -4.40 15.35 -0.56
N PRO A 206 -4.38 16.67 -0.28
CA PRO A 206 -4.66 17.18 1.05
C PRO A 206 -6.04 16.73 1.56
N TYR A 207 -7.05 16.76 0.69
CA TYR A 207 -8.41 16.30 1.02
C TYR A 207 -8.44 14.80 1.32
N LEU A 208 -7.84 13.96 0.45
CA LEU A 208 -7.80 12.51 0.67
C LEU A 208 -7.05 12.16 1.96
N PHE A 209 -5.90 12.79 2.22
CA PHE A 209 -5.10 12.50 3.41
C PHE A 209 -5.83 12.91 4.70
N GLN A 210 -6.55 14.02 4.67
CA GLN A 210 -7.40 14.42 5.80
C GLN A 210 -8.57 13.44 5.99
N ARG A 211 -9.26 13.07 4.91
CA ARG A 211 -10.42 12.16 4.94
C ARG A 211 -10.05 10.77 5.45
N GLU A 212 -8.89 10.26 5.05
CA GLU A 212 -8.40 8.91 5.38
C GLU A 212 -7.58 8.91 6.69
N GLY A 213 -7.45 10.07 7.36
CA GLY A 213 -6.78 10.16 8.66
C GLY A 213 -5.30 9.79 8.61
N VAL A 214 -4.59 10.10 7.51
CA VAL A 214 -3.17 9.76 7.31
C VAL A 214 -2.30 10.34 8.42
N GLY A 215 -2.52 11.60 8.79
CA GLY A 215 -1.80 12.25 9.90
C GLY A 215 -2.05 11.61 11.27
N GLY A 216 -3.20 10.92 11.43
CA GLY A 216 -3.54 10.13 12.62
C GLY A 216 -3.12 8.65 12.53
N ARG A 217 -2.46 8.25 11.44
CA ARG A 217 -2.07 6.86 11.12
C ARG A 217 -3.26 5.88 11.14
N LEU A 218 -4.46 6.34 10.75
CA LEU A 218 -5.61 5.45 10.60
C LEU A 218 -5.44 4.58 9.36
N TYR A 219 -5.25 5.24 8.22
CA TYR A 219 -4.83 4.63 6.97
C TYR A 219 -3.47 5.19 6.55
N ARG A 220 -2.73 4.41 5.76
CA ARG A 220 -1.58 4.87 4.99
C ARG A 220 -1.93 4.93 3.50
N PRO A 221 -1.36 5.88 2.75
CA PRO A 221 -1.36 5.76 1.29
C PRO A 221 -0.57 4.52 0.86
N ALA A 222 -0.98 3.91 -0.23
CA ALA A 222 -0.30 2.77 -0.84
C ALA A 222 -0.48 2.81 -2.36
N ILE A 223 0.47 2.24 -3.09
CA ILE A 223 0.34 2.02 -4.54
C ILE A 223 0.04 0.54 -4.78
N ILE A 224 -0.99 0.29 -5.56
CA ILE A 224 -1.45 -1.05 -5.94
C ILE A 224 -1.57 -1.21 -7.46
N GLU A 225 -1.50 -2.43 -7.96
CA GLU A 225 -1.77 -2.76 -9.36
C GLU A 225 -3.22 -3.24 -9.57
N ILE A 226 -4.05 -2.44 -10.24
CA ILE A 226 -5.43 -2.79 -10.58
C ILE A 226 -5.57 -3.11 -12.07
N LYS A 227 -6.47 -4.04 -12.42
CA LYS A 227 -6.88 -4.26 -13.80
C LYS A 227 -8.06 -3.36 -14.16
N ILE A 228 -7.89 -2.52 -15.17
CA ILE A 228 -8.94 -1.66 -15.72
C ILE A 228 -8.94 -1.77 -17.25
N ASN A 229 -10.11 -2.04 -17.84
CA ASN A 229 -10.27 -2.22 -19.30
C ASN A 229 -9.27 -3.20 -19.92
N GLY A 230 -8.92 -4.27 -19.19
CA GLY A 230 -7.98 -5.30 -19.65
C GLY A 230 -6.50 -5.02 -19.36
N ALA A 231 -6.13 -3.78 -19.02
CA ALA A 231 -4.75 -3.39 -18.73
C ALA A 231 -4.50 -3.31 -17.22
N LEU A 232 -3.29 -3.72 -16.79
CA LEU A 232 -2.81 -3.44 -15.44
C LEU A 232 -2.34 -1.99 -15.36
N LYS A 233 -2.74 -1.29 -14.29
CA LYS A 233 -2.40 0.10 -14.01
C LYS A 233 -2.11 0.27 -12.53
N GLU A 234 -1.15 1.12 -12.21
CA GLU A 234 -0.88 1.52 -10.83
C GLU A 234 -1.90 2.57 -10.39
N ALA A 235 -2.35 2.46 -9.15
CA ALA A 235 -3.27 3.41 -8.53
C ALA A 235 -2.89 3.67 -7.08
N LEU A 236 -3.08 4.92 -6.66
CA LEU A 236 -3.11 5.31 -5.26
C LEU A 236 -4.34 4.67 -4.61
N THR A 237 -4.17 4.12 -3.42
CA THR A 237 -5.23 3.66 -2.53
C THR A 237 -4.85 3.97 -1.08
N PHE A 238 -5.73 3.65 -0.15
CA PHE A 238 -5.46 3.75 1.28
C PHE A 238 -5.63 2.39 1.94
N ILE A 239 -4.76 2.02 2.87
CA ILE A 239 -4.77 0.73 3.57
C ILE A 239 -4.71 1.00 5.07
N VAL A 240 -5.49 0.27 5.86
CA VAL A 240 -5.49 0.42 7.32
C VAL A 240 -4.10 0.09 7.88
N VAL A 241 -3.58 0.95 8.76
CA VAL A 241 -2.26 0.77 9.39
C VAL A 241 -2.30 -0.29 10.48
N LYS A 242 -3.25 -0.17 11.41
CA LYS A 242 -3.47 -1.13 12.50
C LYS A 242 -4.81 -1.83 12.26
N LYS A 243 -4.75 -3.01 11.65
CA LYS A 243 -5.93 -3.83 11.39
C LYS A 243 -6.40 -4.49 12.69
N GLU A 244 -7.68 -4.33 13.01
CA GLU A 244 -8.37 -4.98 14.12
C GLU A 244 -9.29 -6.08 13.58
N GLU A 245 -9.90 -6.86 14.49
CA GLU A 245 -10.91 -7.83 14.11
C GLU A 245 -12.07 -7.14 13.40
N GLU A 246 -12.65 -7.83 12.41
CA GLU A 246 -13.71 -7.25 11.60
C GLU A 246 -14.96 -6.95 12.44
N LEU A 247 -15.41 -5.70 12.37
CA LEU A 247 -16.61 -5.20 13.02
C LEU A 247 -17.63 -4.78 11.94
N ALA A 248 -18.92 -4.93 12.20
CA ALA A 248 -19.90 -4.53 11.20
C ALA A 248 -19.84 -3.01 10.96
N PRO A 249 -19.86 -2.55 9.70
CA PRO A 249 -20.03 -1.13 9.44
C PRO A 249 -21.42 -0.63 9.87
N PRO A 250 -21.55 0.64 10.30
CA PRO A 250 -22.87 1.22 10.56
C PRO A 250 -23.71 1.29 9.28
N ASP A 251 -25.03 1.35 9.42
CA ASP A 251 -25.98 1.33 8.29
C ASP A 251 -25.71 2.45 7.29
N HIS A 252 -25.56 3.69 7.77
CA HIS A 252 -25.30 4.85 6.89
C HIS A 252 -24.00 4.68 6.07
N TYR A 253 -22.95 4.10 6.65
CA TYR A 253 -21.69 3.85 5.96
C TYR A 253 -21.80 2.67 4.98
N SER A 254 -22.59 1.65 5.33
CA SER A 254 -22.90 0.53 4.43
C SER A 254 -23.66 1.01 3.20
N GLU A 255 -24.63 1.91 3.38
CA GLU A 255 -25.39 2.55 2.30
C GLU A 255 -24.47 3.34 1.37
N GLU A 256 -23.52 4.12 1.90
CA GLU A 256 -22.51 4.82 1.11
C GLU A 256 -21.72 3.84 0.23
N ILE A 257 -21.22 2.72 0.78
CA ILE A 257 -20.46 1.73 0.00
C ILE A 257 -21.31 1.13 -1.12
N LEU A 258 -22.54 0.72 -0.81
CA LEU A 258 -23.41 0.03 -1.75
C LEU A 258 -23.89 0.97 -2.87
N ARG A 259 -24.39 2.15 -2.50
CA ARG A 259 -24.79 3.21 -3.44
C ARG A 259 -23.61 3.68 -4.28
N GLY A 260 -22.45 3.86 -3.65
CA GLY A 260 -21.20 4.22 -4.33
C GLY A 260 -20.76 3.16 -5.33
N GLY A 261 -21.04 1.88 -5.09
CA GLY A 261 -20.68 0.80 -6.01
C GLY A 261 -21.67 0.59 -7.16
N GLU A 262 -22.92 0.97 -6.99
CA GLU A 262 -23.98 0.78 -7.99
C GLU A 262 -23.64 1.41 -9.35
N GLY A 263 -24.00 0.71 -10.43
CA GLY A 263 -23.73 1.12 -11.80
C GLY A 263 -22.27 1.01 -12.25
N THR A 264 -21.32 0.67 -11.37
CA THR A 264 -19.89 0.49 -11.74
C THR A 264 -19.33 -0.88 -11.37
N LEU A 265 -19.56 -1.34 -10.13
CA LEU A 265 -19.13 -2.65 -9.67
C LEU A 265 -20.03 -3.75 -10.26
N SER A 266 -19.54 -4.99 -10.31
CA SER A 266 -20.36 -6.12 -10.72
C SER A 266 -21.51 -6.35 -9.73
N PRO A 267 -22.71 -6.72 -10.21
CA PRO A 267 -23.81 -7.12 -9.33
C PRO A 267 -23.43 -8.25 -8.38
N GLU A 268 -22.61 -9.20 -8.84
CA GLU A 268 -22.13 -10.32 -8.04
C GLU A 268 -21.22 -9.85 -6.91
N TYR A 269 -20.33 -8.89 -7.15
CA TYR A 269 -19.46 -8.34 -6.11
C TYR A 269 -20.23 -7.48 -5.11
N LEU A 270 -21.18 -6.65 -5.56
CA LEU A 270 -22.07 -5.91 -4.67
C LEU A 270 -22.88 -6.84 -3.76
N LYS A 271 -23.38 -7.96 -4.30
CA LYS A 271 -24.05 -8.99 -3.51
C LYS A 271 -23.13 -9.57 -2.43
N LYS A 272 -21.86 -9.88 -2.78
CA LYS A 272 -20.87 -10.35 -1.79
C LYS A 272 -20.60 -9.34 -0.69
N ILE A 273 -20.53 -8.04 -1.01
CA ILE A 273 -20.38 -6.98 0.01
C ILE A 273 -21.58 -6.98 0.95
N LYS A 274 -22.81 -7.01 0.41
CA LYS A 274 -24.05 -7.07 1.20
C LYS A 274 -24.05 -8.29 2.13
N GLU A 275 -23.79 -9.48 1.59
CA GLU A 275 -23.73 -10.72 2.37
C GLU A 275 -22.69 -10.67 3.49
N LYS A 276 -21.49 -10.11 3.21
CA LYS A 276 -20.46 -9.94 4.23
C LYS A 276 -20.90 -9.02 5.36
N ILE A 277 -21.52 -7.89 5.05
CA ILE A 277 -22.03 -6.93 6.05
C ILE A 277 -23.10 -7.60 6.93
N GLU A 278 -24.05 -8.32 6.33
CA GLU A 278 -25.10 -9.02 7.10
C GLU A 278 -24.52 -10.12 8.01
N ILE A 279 -23.50 -10.85 7.55
CA ILE A 279 -22.78 -11.83 8.39
C ILE A 279 -22.13 -11.15 9.61
N LEU A 280 -21.51 -9.98 9.43
CA LEU A 280 -20.88 -9.24 10.53
C LEU A 280 -21.92 -8.74 11.53
N LYS A 281 -23.03 -8.15 11.06
CA LYS A 281 -24.14 -7.71 11.92
C LYS A 281 -24.77 -8.87 12.71
N GLY A 282 -24.90 -10.04 12.07
CA GLY A 282 -25.41 -11.25 12.73
C GLY A 282 -24.50 -11.74 13.86
N LYS A 283 -23.18 -11.55 13.76
CA LYS A 283 -22.23 -11.91 14.83
C LYS A 283 -22.35 -10.99 16.05
N GLU A 284 -22.63 -9.71 15.85
CA GLU A 284 -22.81 -8.74 16.94
C GLU A 284 -24.04 -9.03 17.80
N THR A 285 -25.06 -9.70 17.24
CA THR A 285 -26.31 -10.01 17.98
C THR A 285 -26.16 -11.21 18.93
N ILE A 286 -25.04 -11.93 18.88
CA ILE A 286 -24.79 -13.17 19.64
C ILE A 286 -23.82 -12.94 20.82
N VAL A 287 -23.22 -11.74 20.92
CA VAL A 287 -22.24 -11.38 21.97
C VAL A 287 -22.90 -10.58 23.10
#